data_AF-A0A6M8VZV4-F1
#
_entry.id   AF-A0A6M8VZV4-F1
#
_cell.length_a   1.000
_cell.length_b   1.000
_cell.length_c   1.000
_cell.angle_alpha   90.00
_cell.angle_beta   90.00
_cell.angle_gamma   90.00
#
_symmetry.space_group_name_H-M   'P 1'
#
loop_
_entity.id
_entity.type
_entity.pdbx_description
1 polymer ?
#
loop_
_entity_poly.entity_id
_entity_poly.type
_entity_poly.pdbx_seq_one_letter_code
_entity_poly.pdbx_strand_id
1 'polypeptide(L)'
;MSSISRVFVCVFLSFLAVAGMSSSAVGQGDGGPVVVWVAADGSDAGAGTEGAPLSFGAAIERVRSLCRESGVPAGGVTVWLRGGRYALREPVVLGPEFGGAADRRVVIAAYGDERVVFDGGLLIGADGFAPVEDAAERGAACPGGPGPCGGQDADRSGPDRGA
;
A
#
# COMPACT_ATOMS: atom_id res chain seq x y z
N MET A 1 -53.13 50.02 24.80
CA MET A 1 -51.77 50.55 24.58
C MET A 1 -50.83 49.83 25.53
N SER A 2 -49.70 49.22 25.20
CA SER A 2 -49.01 48.93 23.95
C SER A 2 -47.77 48.16 24.37
N SER A 3 -47.55 46.93 23.89
CA SER A 3 -46.20 46.39 23.59
C SER A 3 -46.24 44.93 23.10
N ILE A 4 -47.10 44.65 22.13
CA ILE A 4 -46.86 43.59 21.14
C ILE A 4 -45.96 44.11 19.98
N SER A 5 -45.55 45.39 20.01
CA SER A 5 -44.67 46.00 19.00
C SER A 5 -43.24 46.21 19.53
N ARG A 6 -42.54 45.11 19.80
CA ARG A 6 -41.06 45.11 19.92
C ARG A 6 -40.39 44.01 19.09
N VAL A 7 -41.20 43.11 18.53
CA VAL A 7 -40.77 42.03 17.63
C VAL A 7 -40.46 42.54 16.21
N PHE A 8 -40.88 43.76 15.83
CA PHE A 8 -40.90 44.15 14.40
C PHE A 8 -40.05 45.36 13.98
N VAL A 9 -39.51 46.17 14.89
CA VAL A 9 -38.84 47.44 14.50
C VAL A 9 -37.31 47.37 14.43
N CYS A 10 -36.66 46.34 15.00
CA CYS A 10 -35.22 46.13 14.78
C CYS A 10 -34.91 45.21 13.58
N VAL A 11 -35.94 44.72 12.86
CA VAL A 11 -35.77 43.84 11.70
C VAL A 11 -35.41 44.61 10.42
N PHE A 12 -35.47 45.96 10.39
CA PHE A 12 -35.51 46.64 9.08
C PHE A 12 -34.73 47.95 8.91
N LEU A 13 -33.70 48.22 9.72
CA LEU A 13 -32.81 49.35 9.45
C LEU A 13 -31.34 48.92 9.37
N SER A 14 -30.87 48.94 8.12
CA SER A 14 -29.51 49.30 7.69
C SER A 14 -28.40 48.34 8.14
N PHE A 15 -27.93 47.37 7.35
CA PHE A 15 -27.55 47.47 5.92
C PHE A 15 -26.63 48.68 5.66
N LEU A 16 -25.41 48.63 6.22
CA LEU A 16 -24.29 49.42 5.74
C LEU A 16 -23.05 48.52 5.64
N ALA A 17 -22.81 48.07 4.41
CA ALA A 17 -21.55 47.65 3.81
C ALA A 17 -20.35 47.43 4.77
N VAL A 18 -20.11 46.18 5.16
CA VAL A 18 -18.74 45.71 5.36
C VAL A 18 -18.35 44.95 4.10
N ALA A 19 -17.60 45.66 3.27
CA ALA A 19 -16.99 45.14 2.06
C ALA A 19 -15.96 44.04 2.40
N GLY A 20 -16.04 42.97 1.62
CA GLY A 20 -14.89 42.25 1.06
C GLY A 20 -13.68 42.07 1.97
N MET A 21 -13.70 41.01 2.77
CA MET A 21 -12.48 40.28 3.08
C MET A 21 -12.63 38.87 2.51
N SER A 22 -12.27 38.73 1.24
CA SER A 22 -11.94 37.46 0.63
C SER A 22 -10.78 36.85 1.42
N SER A 23 -11.09 35.99 2.39
CA SER A 23 -10.11 35.00 2.84
C SER A 23 -9.97 34.00 1.70
N SER A 24 -9.00 34.24 0.83
CA SER A 24 -8.35 33.15 0.12
C SER A 24 -7.74 32.26 1.20
N ALA A 25 -8.50 31.29 1.68
CA ALA A 25 -7.91 30.11 2.28
C ALA A 25 -7.14 29.42 1.14
N VAL A 26 -5.92 29.88 0.89
CA VAL A 26 -4.91 29.03 0.29
C VAL A 26 -4.85 27.84 1.23
N GLY A 27 -5.27 26.67 0.74
CA GLY A 27 -5.13 25.42 1.48
C GLY A 27 -3.66 25.27 1.84
N GLN A 28 -3.32 25.57 3.09
CA GLN A 28 -2.02 25.28 3.67
C GLN A 28 -1.93 23.76 3.79
N GLY A 29 -1.34 23.14 2.77
CA GLY A 29 -0.73 21.83 2.89
C GLY A 29 0.56 21.92 3.70
N ASP A 30 0.49 22.41 4.95
CA ASP A 30 1.56 22.30 5.96
C ASP A 30 1.35 21.03 6.80
N GLY A 31 0.87 19.96 6.17
CA GLY A 31 0.91 18.63 6.76
C GLY A 31 2.37 18.20 6.74
N GLY A 32 2.99 18.11 7.92
CA GLY A 32 4.29 17.49 8.08
C GLY A 32 4.32 16.02 7.60
N PRO A 33 5.45 15.33 7.74
CA PRO A 33 5.60 13.97 7.23
C PRO A 33 4.49 13.05 7.76
N VAL A 34 3.81 12.36 6.85
CA VAL A 34 2.73 11.43 7.20
C VAL A 34 3.30 10.03 7.35
N VAL A 35 2.99 9.38 8.47
CA VAL A 35 3.40 8.00 8.73
C VAL A 35 2.17 7.10 8.79
N VAL A 36 2.22 5.98 8.08
CA VAL A 36 1.17 4.96 8.04
C VAL A 36 1.77 3.62 8.46
N TRP A 37 1.16 2.98 9.45
CA TRP A 37 1.59 1.67 9.94
C TRP A 37 0.74 0.55 9.34
N VAL A 38 1.40 -0.51 8.91
CA VAL A 38 0.79 -1.62 8.17
C VAL A 38 1.31 -2.94 8.68
N ALA A 39 0.41 -3.89 8.95
CA ALA A 39 0.75 -5.23 9.42
C ALA A 39 0.10 -6.30 8.53
N ALA A 40 0.68 -7.50 8.50
CA ALA A 40 0.14 -8.62 7.72
C ALA A 40 -1.26 -9.06 8.21
N ASP A 41 -1.53 -8.87 9.50
CA ASP A 41 -2.80 -9.09 10.20
C ASP A 41 -3.55 -7.78 10.50
N GLY A 42 -3.16 -6.68 9.85
CA GLY A 42 -3.80 -5.37 9.99
C GLY A 42 -5.25 -5.35 9.50
N SER A 43 -6.03 -4.38 9.99
CA SER A 43 -7.45 -4.24 9.64
C SER A 43 -7.65 -3.19 8.55
N ASP A 44 -8.60 -3.40 7.64
CA ASP A 44 -8.99 -2.37 6.67
C ASP A 44 -9.57 -1.11 7.34
N ALA A 45 -10.12 -1.25 8.55
CA ALA A 45 -10.65 -0.16 9.37
C ALA A 45 -9.64 0.37 10.41
N GLY A 46 -8.38 -0.08 10.35
CA GLY A 46 -7.32 0.36 11.26
C GLY A 46 -7.10 1.87 11.21
N ALA A 47 -6.67 2.46 12.31
CA ALA A 47 -6.36 3.90 12.34
C ALA A 47 -5.10 4.25 11.52
N GLY A 48 -4.26 3.26 11.19
CA GLY A 48 -2.97 3.44 10.52
C GLY A 48 -1.86 3.86 11.48
N THR A 49 -2.04 3.60 12.78
CA THR A 49 -1.07 3.87 13.85
C THR A 49 -0.37 2.58 14.28
N GLU A 50 0.73 2.69 15.02
CA GLU A 50 1.50 1.51 15.46
C GLU A 50 0.65 0.50 16.27
N GLY A 51 -0.26 0.99 17.12
CA GLY A 51 -1.16 0.16 17.92
C GLY A 51 -2.43 -0.30 17.19
N ALA A 52 -2.74 0.25 16.02
CA ALA A 52 -3.89 -0.12 15.20
C ALA A 52 -3.52 -0.05 13.71
N PRO A 53 -2.67 -0.98 13.24
CA PRO A 53 -2.13 -0.96 11.90
C PRO A 53 -3.21 -1.28 10.86
N LEU A 54 -3.03 -0.71 9.66
CA LEU A 54 -3.88 -0.99 8.51
C LEU A 54 -3.47 -2.29 7.82
N SER A 55 -4.39 -2.88 7.06
CA SER A 55 -4.02 -3.86 6.03
C SER A 55 -3.22 -3.17 4.91
N PHE A 56 -2.47 -3.94 4.12
CA PHE A 56 -1.70 -3.37 3.02
C PHE A 56 -2.57 -2.68 1.97
N GLY A 57 -3.69 -3.30 1.57
CA GLY A 57 -4.60 -2.71 0.58
C GLY A 57 -5.22 -1.41 1.07
N ALA A 58 -5.71 -1.37 2.31
CA ALA A 58 -6.29 -0.17 2.89
C ALA A 58 -5.28 0.96 3.08
N ALA A 59 -4.01 0.63 3.41
CA ALA A 59 -2.94 1.61 3.49
C ALA A 59 -2.64 2.26 2.13
N ILE A 60 -2.57 1.47 1.06
CA ILE A 60 -2.36 1.99 -0.30
C ILE A 60 -3.51 2.89 -0.72
N GLU A 61 -4.77 2.49 -0.51
CA GLU A 61 -5.91 3.34 -0.88
C GLU A 61 -5.94 4.63 -0.04
N ARG A 62 -5.59 4.57 1.25
CA ARG A 62 -5.48 5.77 2.09
C ARG A 62 -4.43 6.74 1.56
N VAL A 63 -3.24 6.24 1.23
CA VAL A 63 -2.16 7.06 0.65
C VAL A 63 -2.60 7.63 -0.70
N ARG A 64 -3.32 6.83 -1.49
CA ARG A 64 -3.85 7.22 -2.79
C ARG A 64 -4.85 8.38 -2.68
N SER A 65 -5.80 8.28 -1.75
CA SER A 65 -6.77 9.36 -1.48
C SER A 65 -6.06 10.63 -1.01
N LEU A 66 -5.09 10.50 -0.10
CA LEU A 66 -4.28 11.64 0.35
C LEU A 66 -3.57 12.34 -0.83
N CYS A 67 -2.95 11.57 -1.71
CA CYS A 67 -2.22 12.10 -2.86
C CYS A 67 -3.16 12.71 -3.91
N ARG A 68 -4.38 12.19 -4.09
CA ARG A 68 -5.38 12.77 -5.00
C ARG A 68 -5.97 14.07 -4.47
N GLU A 69 -6.25 14.16 -3.18
CA GLU A 69 -6.91 15.32 -2.59
C GLU A 69 -5.96 16.51 -2.43
N SER A 70 -4.72 16.25 -2.03
CA SER A 70 -3.79 17.30 -1.60
C SER A 70 -2.39 17.22 -2.22
N GLY A 71 -2.15 16.21 -3.07
CA GLY A 71 -0.80 15.85 -3.49
C GLY A 71 -0.02 15.15 -2.37
N VAL A 72 1.23 14.79 -2.65
CA VAL A 72 2.11 14.25 -1.60
C VAL A 72 2.44 15.40 -0.61
N PRO A 73 2.22 15.26 0.70
CA PRO A 73 2.49 16.31 1.70
C PRO A 73 3.98 16.68 1.79
N ALA A 74 4.26 17.81 2.43
CA ALA A 74 5.63 18.23 2.72
C ALA A 74 6.29 17.24 3.70
N GLY A 75 7.52 16.80 3.40
CA GLY A 75 8.18 15.73 4.16
C GLY A 75 7.76 14.32 3.74
N GLY A 76 6.83 14.18 2.80
CA GLY A 76 6.48 12.91 2.18
C GLY A 76 5.55 12.04 3.02
N VAL A 77 5.33 10.82 2.52
CA VAL A 77 4.52 9.78 3.16
C VAL A 77 5.40 8.56 3.36
N THR A 78 5.47 8.04 4.57
CA THR A 78 6.17 6.79 4.87
C THR A 78 5.17 5.73 5.32
N VAL A 79 5.15 4.61 4.61
CA VAL A 79 4.36 3.42 4.93
C VAL A 79 5.31 2.39 5.55
N TRP A 80 5.21 2.20 6.86
CA TRP A 80 6.00 1.20 7.60
C TRP A 80 5.27 -0.14 7.61
N LEU A 81 5.93 -1.14 7.02
CA LEU A 81 5.47 -2.51 6.96
C LEU A 81 6.07 -3.31 8.13
N ARG A 82 5.20 -3.94 8.93
CA ARG A 82 5.61 -4.93 9.92
C ARG A 82 5.98 -6.25 9.26
N GLY A 83 6.84 -7.01 9.90
CA GLY A 83 7.31 -8.31 9.46
C GLY A 83 6.14 -9.27 9.29
N GLY A 84 6.14 -10.01 8.18
CA GLY A 84 5.06 -10.92 7.86
C GLY A 84 4.96 -11.23 6.38
N ARG A 85 3.97 -12.07 6.07
CA ARG A 85 3.60 -12.44 4.70
C ARG A 85 2.31 -11.74 4.32
N TYR A 86 2.35 -10.95 3.27
CA TYR A 86 1.23 -10.19 2.73
C TYR A 86 0.71 -10.90 1.48
N ALA A 87 -0.47 -11.52 1.59
CA ALA A 87 -1.11 -12.18 0.46
C ALA A 87 -1.69 -11.14 -0.50
N LEU A 88 -1.19 -11.11 -1.74
CA LEU A 88 -1.67 -10.25 -2.81
C LEU A 88 -2.53 -11.06 -3.76
N ARG A 89 -3.85 -10.87 -3.72
CA ARG A 89 -4.78 -11.49 -4.67
C ARG A 89 -4.89 -10.72 -5.98
N GLU A 90 -4.55 -9.43 -5.94
CA GLU A 90 -4.62 -8.52 -7.07
C GLU A 90 -3.32 -7.73 -7.20
N PRO A 91 -2.96 -7.27 -8.41
CA PRO A 91 -1.80 -6.42 -8.60
C PRO A 91 -1.92 -5.12 -7.82
N VAL A 92 -0.81 -4.72 -7.19
CA VAL A 92 -0.70 -3.43 -6.52
C VAL A 92 -0.22 -2.41 -7.55
N VAL A 93 -1.09 -1.46 -7.92
CA VAL A 93 -0.80 -0.46 -8.95
C VAL A 93 -0.39 0.85 -8.29
N LEU A 94 0.88 1.20 -8.42
CA LEU A 94 1.40 2.51 -8.03
C LEU A 94 1.24 3.47 -9.22
N GLY A 95 0.19 4.29 -9.17
CA GLY A 95 -0.11 5.26 -10.22
C GLY A 95 0.72 6.55 -10.15
N PRO A 96 0.57 7.45 -11.14
CA PRO A 96 1.26 8.73 -11.17
C PRO A 96 0.99 9.63 -9.95
N GLU A 97 -0.12 9.41 -9.24
CA GLU A 97 -0.45 10.10 -8.00
C GLU A 97 0.57 9.87 -6.87
N PHE A 98 1.34 8.77 -6.91
CA PHE A 98 2.44 8.52 -5.98
C PHE A 98 3.73 9.27 -6.37
N GLY A 99 3.71 10.01 -7.48
CA GLY A 99 4.81 10.78 -8.03
C GLY A 99 5.23 11.91 -7.09
N GLY A 100 6.26 11.63 -6.30
CA GLY A 100 6.84 12.58 -5.35
C GLY A 100 8.06 13.33 -5.89
N ALA A 101 8.21 14.60 -5.50
CA ALA A 101 9.48 15.33 -5.63
C ALA A 101 10.48 14.86 -4.56
N ALA A 102 11.75 15.30 -4.63
CA ALA A 102 12.80 14.80 -3.74
C ALA A 102 12.47 14.98 -2.24
N ASP A 103 11.73 16.02 -1.89
CA ASP A 103 11.26 16.45 -0.57
C ASP A 103 9.83 15.98 -0.25
N ARG A 104 9.16 15.32 -1.20
CA ARG A 104 7.76 14.90 -1.12
C ARG A 104 7.60 13.49 -1.68
N ARG A 105 8.37 12.54 -1.15
CA ARG A 105 8.39 11.13 -1.63
C ARG A 105 7.34 10.30 -0.92
N VAL A 106 6.81 9.29 -1.61
CA VAL A 106 6.12 8.18 -0.98
C VAL A 106 7.11 7.03 -0.82
N VAL A 107 7.35 6.62 0.42
CA VAL A 107 8.27 5.54 0.79
C VAL A 107 7.45 4.41 1.38
N ILE A 108 7.63 3.19 0.85
CA ILE A 108 7.06 1.97 1.39
C ILE A 108 8.24 1.11 1.82
N ALA A 109 8.39 0.86 3.12
CA ALA A 109 9.58 0.22 3.67
C ALA A 109 9.23 -0.71 4.83
N ALA A 110 10.03 -1.77 5.00
CA ALA A 110 10.00 -2.59 6.20
C ALA A 110 10.42 -1.76 7.42
N TYR A 111 9.78 -2.00 8.56
CA TYR A 111 10.16 -1.37 9.81
C TYR A 111 11.40 -2.05 10.40
N GLY A 112 12.50 -1.28 10.52
CA GLY A 112 13.77 -1.82 10.99
C GLY A 112 14.30 -2.95 10.09
N ASP A 113 14.73 -4.05 10.72
CA ASP A 113 15.24 -5.24 10.03
C ASP A 113 14.17 -6.34 9.87
N GLU A 114 12.89 -6.01 10.04
CA GLU A 114 11.79 -6.97 9.91
C GLU A 114 11.68 -7.49 8.46
N ARG A 115 11.39 -8.78 8.30
CA ARG A 115 11.24 -9.42 6.98
C ARG A 115 9.81 -9.31 6.49
N VAL A 116 9.62 -8.59 5.38
CA VAL A 116 8.35 -8.46 4.67
C VAL A 116 8.38 -9.30 3.40
N VAL A 117 7.38 -10.15 3.21
CA VAL A 117 7.23 -10.96 2.00
C VAL A 117 5.88 -10.66 1.37
N PHE A 118 5.89 -10.15 0.14
CA PHE A 118 4.69 -10.08 -0.69
C PHE A 118 4.51 -11.42 -1.41
N ASP A 119 3.38 -12.07 -1.21
CA ASP A 119 3.07 -13.37 -1.77
C ASP A 119 1.86 -13.25 -2.70
N GLY A 120 2.11 -13.31 -4.01
CA GLY A 120 1.07 -13.38 -5.05
C GLY A 120 0.68 -14.80 -5.43
N GLY A 121 1.18 -15.81 -4.71
CA GLY A 121 0.93 -17.22 -4.99
C GLY A 121 -0.47 -17.66 -4.58
N LEU A 122 -1.00 -18.62 -5.34
CA LEU A 122 -2.17 -19.38 -4.93
C LEU A 122 -1.70 -20.70 -4.30
N LEU A 123 -2.08 -20.94 -3.05
CA LEU A 123 -1.85 -22.24 -2.43
C LEU A 123 -2.79 -23.27 -3.07
N ILE A 124 -2.21 -24.22 -3.80
CA ILE A 124 -2.94 -25.38 -4.32
C ILE A 124 -2.80 -26.50 -3.29
N GLY A 125 -3.92 -26.96 -2.73
CA GLY A 125 -3.96 -28.06 -1.78
C GLY A 125 -3.44 -29.36 -2.41
N ALA A 126 -2.75 -30.18 -1.63
CA ALA A 126 -2.23 -31.46 -2.09
C ALA A 126 -3.35 -32.42 -2.56
N ASP A 127 -4.54 -32.28 -1.98
CA ASP A 127 -5.78 -32.96 -2.35
C ASP A 127 -6.35 -32.53 -3.71
N GLY A 128 -5.92 -31.37 -4.23
CA GLY A 128 -6.25 -30.91 -5.57
C GLY A 128 -5.44 -31.59 -6.68
N PHE A 129 -4.44 -32.40 -6.32
CA PHE A 129 -3.64 -33.17 -7.27
C PHE A 129 -4.18 -34.60 -7.39
N ALA A 130 -4.33 -35.06 -8.63
CA ALA A 130 -4.63 -36.45 -8.95
C ALA A 130 -3.51 -37.04 -9.83
N PRO A 131 -3.26 -38.35 -9.75
CA PRO A 131 -2.36 -39.03 -10.69
C PRO A 131 -2.82 -38.82 -12.14
N VAL A 132 -1.87 -38.70 -13.05
CA VAL A 132 -2.16 -38.58 -14.49
C VAL A 132 -2.63 -39.93 -15.03
N GLU A 133 -3.91 -40.03 -15.41
CA GLU A 133 -4.52 -41.27 -15.92
C GLU A 133 -4.08 -41.57 -17.36
N ASP A 134 -3.95 -40.55 -18.20
CA ASP A 134 -3.53 -40.70 -19.59
C ASP A 134 -2.05 -41.15 -19.68
N ALA A 135 -1.84 -42.30 -20.33
CA ALA A 135 -0.53 -42.91 -20.48
C ALA A 135 0.42 -42.14 -21.41
N ALA A 136 -0.11 -41.39 -22.37
CA ALA A 136 0.67 -40.57 -23.29
C ALA A 136 1.14 -39.26 -22.63
N GLU A 137 0.35 -38.70 -21.70
CA GLU A 137 0.68 -37.47 -20.96
C GLU A 137 1.53 -37.71 -19.70
N ARG A 138 1.57 -38.97 -19.22
CA ARG A 138 2.46 -39.43 -18.15
C ARG A 138 3.95 -39.49 -18.58
N GLY A 139 4.33 -38.65 -19.54
CA GLY A 139 5.48 -38.76 -20.43
C GLY A 139 6.81 -39.05 -19.73
N ALA A 140 7.51 -40.05 -20.28
CA ALA A 140 8.91 -40.41 -20.05
C ALA A 140 9.37 -40.26 -18.59
N ALA A 141 9.05 -41.24 -17.76
CA ALA A 141 9.91 -41.56 -16.63
C ALA A 141 11.36 -41.55 -17.13
N CYS A 142 12.24 -40.81 -16.46
CA CYS A 142 13.68 -40.90 -16.71
C CYS A 142 14.05 -42.39 -16.85
N PRO A 143 14.72 -42.81 -17.94
CA PRO A 143 15.17 -44.19 -18.06
C PRO A 143 16.18 -44.45 -16.93
N GLY A 144 15.69 -44.98 -15.81
CA GLY A 144 16.45 -45.09 -14.56
C GLY A 144 15.62 -45.32 -13.30
N GLY A 145 14.31 -45.03 -13.30
CA GLY A 145 13.47 -45.18 -12.10
C GLY A 145 13.86 -44.21 -10.97
N PRO A 146 13.26 -44.31 -9.78
CA PRO A 146 13.60 -43.47 -8.63
C PRO A 146 14.95 -43.89 -8.05
N GLY A 147 16.03 -43.61 -8.77
CA GLY A 147 17.38 -43.62 -8.21
C GLY A 147 17.57 -42.40 -7.29
N PRO A 148 18.41 -42.49 -6.25
CA PRO A 148 18.72 -41.32 -5.44
C PRO A 148 19.27 -40.23 -6.36
N CYS A 149 18.77 -39.00 -6.19
CA CYS A 149 19.33 -37.80 -6.79
C CYS A 149 20.73 -37.55 -6.20
N GLY A 150 21.68 -38.42 -6.54
CA GLY A 150 23.09 -38.26 -6.24
C GLY A 150 23.60 -37.15 -7.14
N GLY A 151 23.92 -36.01 -6.54
CA GLY A 151 24.65 -34.94 -7.21
C GLY A 151 25.89 -35.52 -7.85
N GLN A 152 25.91 -35.56 -9.19
CA GLN A 152 27.15 -35.65 -9.91
C GLN A 152 27.65 -34.22 -10.00
N ASP A 153 28.61 -33.93 -9.13
CA ASP A 153 29.51 -32.81 -9.24
C ASP A 153 30.04 -32.78 -10.68
N ALA A 154 29.47 -31.89 -11.48
CA ALA A 154 30.01 -31.54 -12.78
C ALA A 154 31.34 -30.85 -12.52
N ASP A 155 32.39 -31.67 -12.59
CA ASP A 155 33.76 -31.33 -12.93
C ASP A 155 33.86 -29.97 -13.65
N ARG A 156 34.13 -28.91 -12.89
CA ARG A 156 34.55 -27.61 -13.42
C ARG A 156 36.04 -27.67 -13.73
N SER A 157 36.44 -28.60 -14.59
CA SER A 157 37.71 -28.49 -15.32
C SER A 157 37.49 -27.62 -16.54
N GLY A 158 37.47 -26.30 -16.32
CA GLY A 158 37.53 -25.33 -17.42
C GLY A 158 38.94 -25.37 -18.06
N PRO A 159 39.06 -25.29 -19.39
CA PRO A 159 40.38 -25.25 -20.01
C PRO A 159 41.07 -23.93 -19.67
N ASP A 160 42.21 -24.08 -19.01
CA ASP A 160 43.27 -23.10 -18.82
C ASP A 160 43.55 -22.38 -20.14
N ARG A 161 43.24 -21.08 -20.22
CA ARG A 161 43.75 -20.20 -21.28
C ARG A 161 44.70 -19.21 -20.62
N GLY A 162 45.95 -19.64 -20.51
CA GLY A 162 47.07 -18.77 -20.22
C GLY A 162 47.50 -17.94 -21.44
N ALA A 163 48.22 -16.87 -21.09
CA ALA A 163 49.05 -15.95 -21.88
C ALA A 163 48.34 -14.96 -22.83
#